data_AF-A0A8T3Z180-F1
#
_entry.id   AF-A0A8T3Z180-F1
#
_cell.length_a   1.000
_cell.length_b   1.000
_cell.length_c   1.000
_cell.angle_alpha   90.00
_cell.angle_beta   90.00
_cell.angle_gamma   90.00
#
_symmetry.space_group_name_H-M   'P 1'
#
loop_
_entity.id
_entity.type
_entity.pdbx_description
1 polymer ?
#
loop_
_entity_poly.entity_id
_entity_poly.type
_entity_poly.pdbx_seq_one_letter_code
_entity_poly.pdbx_strand_id
1 'polypeptide(L)' 'ENMPRSKELESFAQEIASLCGRKIVDQSTESRVVLLA' A
#
# COMPACT_ATOMS: atom_id res chain seq x y z
N GLU A 1 12.97 -11.45 9.76
CA GLU A 1 12.75 -10.00 9.83
C GLU A 1 12.96 -9.30 8.47
N ASN A 2 12.26 -9.74 7.42
CA ASN A 2 12.42 -9.18 6.06
C ASN A 2 11.11 -8.58 5.52
N MET A 3 10.07 -8.53 6.34
CA MET A 3 8.77 -8.02 5.89
C MET A 3 8.78 -6.49 5.98
N PRO A 4 8.34 -5.78 4.94
CA PRO A 4 8.34 -4.32 4.91
C PRO A 4 7.50 -3.75 6.05
N ARG A 5 7.88 -2.55 6.48
CA ARG A 5 7.11 -1.74 7.42
C ARG A 5 5.87 -1.19 6.70
N SER A 6 4.83 -0.88 7.46
CA SER A 6 3.57 -0.36 6.89
C SER A 6 3.80 0.87 6.01
N LYS A 7 4.74 1.75 6.40
CA LYS A 7 5.11 2.94 5.61
C LYS A 7 5.76 2.59 4.27
N GLU A 8 6.63 1.58 4.24
CA GLU A 8 7.28 1.13 3.00
C GLU A 8 6.24 0.50 2.06
N LEU A 9 5.29 -0.26 2.61
CA LEU A 9 4.18 -0.82 1.86
C LEU A 9 3.26 0.25 1.28
N GLU A 10 2.96 1.30 2.06
CA GLU A 10 2.13 2.43 1.61
C GLU A 10 2.79 3.20 0.46
N SER A 11 4.09 3.52 0.58
CA SER A 11 4.84 4.18 -0.49
C SER A 11 4.87 3.34 -1.77
N PHE A 12 5.11 2.03 -1.65
CA PHE A 12 5.05 1.12 -2.78
C PHE A 12 3.64 1.08 -3.41
N ALA A 13 2.58 1.00 -2.60
CA ALA A 13 1.21 0.99 -3.10
C ALA A 13 0.83 2.30 -3.81
N GLN A 14 1.36 3.46 -3.38
CA GLN A 14 1.17 4.74 -4.05
C GLN A 14 1.78 4.75 -5.46
N GLU A 15 2.97 4.17 -5.63
CA GLU A 15 3.60 4.02 -6.95
C GLU A 15 2.77 3.13 -7.88
N ILE A 16 2.31 1.97 -7.39
CA ILE A 16 1.45 1.05 -8.15
C ILE A 16 0.10 1.70 -8.50
N ALA A 17 -0.53 2.39 -7.55
CA ALA A 17 -1.79 3.09 -7.77
C ALA A 17 -1.67 4.11 -8.92
N SER A 18 -0.59 4.92 -8.91
CA SER A 18 -0.29 5.89 -9.97
C SER A 18 -0.13 5.22 -11.33
N LEU A 19 0.67 4.14 -11.42
CA LEU A 19 0.92 3.43 -12.67
C LEU A 19 -0.33 2.76 -13.25
N CYS A 20 -1.23 2.29 -12.38
CA CYS A 20 -2.44 1.59 -12.80
C CYS A 20 -3.68 2.50 -12.91
N GLY A 21 -3.55 3.80 -12.67
CA GLY A 21 -4.69 4.74 -12.63
C GLY A 21 -5.71 4.41 -11.53
N ARG A 22 -5.27 3.76 -10.45
CA ARG A 22 -6.09 3.40 -9.28
C ARG A 22 -5.79 4.33 -8.12
N LYS A 23 -6.56 4.20 -7.03
CA LYS A 23 -6.31 4.92 -5.78
C LYS A 23 -6.35 3.98 -4.59
N ILE A 24 -5.58 4.32 -3.56
CA ILE A 24 -5.72 3.69 -2.25
C ILE A 24 -7.06 4.17 -1.66
N VAL A 25 -7.92 3.22 -1.28
CA VAL A 25 -9.25 3.52 -0.70
C VAL A 25 -9.41 3.03 0.73
N ASP A 26 -8.55 2.11 1.18
CA ASP A 26 -8.56 1.60 2.55
C ASP A 26 -7.19 1.00 2.94
N GLN A 27 -6.90 0.90 4.24
CA GLN A 27 -5.69 0.27 4.75
C GLN A 27 -5.84 -0.28 6.16
N SER A 28 -5.09 -1.36 6.45
CA SER A 28 -4.88 -1.90 7.80
C SER A 28 -3.41 -1.84 8.15
N THR A 29 -3.04 -0.96 9.09
CA THR A 29 -1.65 -0.78 9.53
C THR A 29 -1.13 -1.98 10.32
N GLU A 30 -1.99 -2.58 11.17
CA GLU A 30 -1.65 -3.75 11.99
C GLU A 30 -1.37 -4.98 11.13
N SER A 31 -2.18 -5.17 10.07
CA SER A 31 -2.02 -6.28 9.14
C SER A 31 -1.04 -6.00 8.01
N ARG A 32 -0.61 -4.74 7.84
CA ARG A 32 0.21 -4.28 6.70
C ARG A 32 -0.46 -4.62 5.37
N VAL A 33 -1.66 -4.10 5.16
CA VAL A 33 -2.45 -4.30 3.93
C VAL A 33 -2.98 -2.97 3.45
N VAL A 34 -3.01 -2.79 2.12
CA VAL A 34 -3.55 -1.61 1.44
C VAL A 34 -4.52 -2.08 0.33
N LEU A 35 -5.67 -1.43 0.20
CA LEU A 35 -6.67 -1.73 -0.82
C LEU A 35 -6.65 -0.67 -1.93
N LEU A 36 -6.55 -1.12 -3.19
CA LEU A 36 -6.61 -0.29 -4.39
C LEU A 36 -7.95 -0.47 -5.11
N ALA A 37 -8.60 0.63 -5.51
CA ALA A 37 -9.77 0.63 -6.37
C ALA A 37 -9.54 1.52 -7.61
#